data_AF-A0AAV6TT96-F1
#
_entry.id   AF-A0AAV6TT96-F1
#
_cell.length_a   1.000
_cell.length_b   1.000
_cell.length_c   1.000
_cell.angle_alpha   90.00
_cell.angle_beta   90.00
_cell.angle_gamma   90.00
#
_symmetry.space_group_name_H-M   'P 1'
#
loop_
_entity.id
_entity.type
_entity.pdbx_description
1 polymer ?
#
loop_
_entity_poly.entity_id
_entity_poly.type
_entity_poly.pdbx_seq_one_letter_code
_entity_poly.pdbx_strand_id
1 'polypeptide(L)'
;MKSQILVLLLIASLLVEGIVCFKPKSCPDKPCSGETVCVHISFLNFCVNRAKEGASCSRDVGQSVYENHPPCVDAFTCKGPVNKTTCQ
;
A
#
# COMPACT_ATOMS: atom_id res chain seq x y z
N MET A 1 -9.35 -6.79 23.36
CA MET A 1 -8.77 -8.01 22.75
C MET A 1 -9.29 -8.33 21.34
N LYS A 2 -10.55 -8.02 20.97
CA LYS A 2 -11.11 -8.29 19.63
C LYS A 2 -10.48 -7.50 18.46
N SER A 3 -9.92 -6.32 18.72
CA SER A 3 -9.39 -5.43 17.67
C SER A 3 -8.03 -5.88 17.10
N GLN A 4 -7.17 -6.50 17.91
CA GLN A 4 -5.85 -6.99 17.49
C GLN A 4 -5.95 -8.16 16.49
N ILE A 5 -6.97 -9.03 16.64
CA ILE A 5 -7.18 -10.19 15.76
C ILE A 5 -7.59 -9.75 14.36
N LEU A 6 -8.40 -8.68 14.24
CA LEU A 6 -8.82 -8.13 12.96
C LEU A 6 -7.64 -7.49 12.21
N VAL A 7 -6.78 -6.77 12.95
CA VAL A 7 -5.55 -6.19 12.40
C VAL A 7 -4.60 -7.28 11.93
N LEU A 8 -4.41 -8.36 12.72
CA LEU A 8 -3.61 -9.51 12.29
C LEU A 8 -4.18 -10.22 11.05
N LEU A 9 -5.51 -10.34 10.93
CA LEU A 9 -6.15 -10.93 9.76
C LEU A 9 -6.00 -10.08 8.50
N LEU A 10 -6.14 -8.75 8.60
CA LEU A 10 -5.89 -7.81 7.50
C LEU A 10 -4.43 -7.85 7.06
N ILE A 11 -3.51 -7.85 8.03
CA ILE A 11 -2.07 -8.00 7.79
C ILE A 11 -1.75 -9.35 7.15
N ALA A 12 -2.40 -10.43 7.58
CA ALA A 12 -2.26 -11.77 7.01
C ALA A 12 -2.79 -11.83 5.57
N SER A 13 -3.91 -11.18 5.26
CA SER A 13 -4.40 -11.07 3.88
C SER A 13 -3.43 -10.30 2.97
N LEU A 14 -2.80 -9.25 3.50
CA LEU A 14 -1.75 -8.49 2.79
C LEU A 14 -0.43 -9.27 2.64
N LEU A 15 -0.13 -10.20 3.57
CA LEU A 15 1.01 -11.11 3.50
C LEU A 15 0.82 -12.20 2.43
N VAL A 16 -0.40 -12.72 2.26
CA VAL A 16 -0.70 -13.79 1.29
C VAL A 16 -0.53 -13.32 -0.16
N GLU A 17 -0.65 -12.02 -0.44
CA GLU A 17 -0.37 -11.45 -1.77
C GLU A 17 1.12 -11.09 -2.00
N GLY A 18 2.01 -11.30 -1.02
CA GLY A 18 3.46 -11.15 -1.19
C GLY A 18 3.96 -9.69 -1.24
N ILE A 19 3.22 -8.73 -0.71
CA ILE A 19 3.47 -7.28 -0.98
C ILE A 19 4.23 -6.55 0.14
N VAL A 20 4.37 -7.09 1.36
CA VAL A 20 4.73 -6.27 2.53
C VAL A 20 6.07 -6.66 3.15
N CYS A 21 7.06 -5.75 3.07
CA CYS A 21 8.21 -5.75 3.96
C CYS A 21 7.84 -5.00 5.26
N PHE A 22 7.67 -5.73 6.37
CA PHE A 22 7.32 -5.14 7.67
C PHE A 22 8.51 -4.35 8.26
N LYS A 23 8.46 -3.03 8.16
CA LYS A 23 9.22 -2.15 9.04
C LYS A 23 8.30 -1.08 9.63
N PRO A 24 7.93 -1.21 10.92
CA PRO A 24 7.20 -0.16 11.63
C PRO A 24 8.16 0.99 11.94
N LYS A 25 8.46 1.83 10.94
CA LYS A 25 9.10 3.14 11.13
C LYS A 25 8.55 4.13 10.12
N SER A 26 7.58 4.91 10.59
CA SER A 26 7.18 6.27 10.21
C SER A 26 7.73 6.79 8.88
N CYS A 27 6.92 6.71 7.82
CA CYS A 27 6.93 7.77 6.82
C CYS A 27 6.28 8.98 7.51
N PRO A 28 6.86 10.19 7.55
CA PRO A 28 7.65 10.90 6.53
C PRO A 28 9.11 11.25 6.95
N ASP A 29 9.65 10.66 8.02
CA ASP A 29 11.02 10.96 8.52
C ASP A 29 12.11 10.00 8.02
N LYS A 30 11.73 8.86 7.43
CA LYS A 30 12.66 7.98 6.71
C LYS A 30 12.09 7.65 5.34
N PRO A 31 12.76 8.05 4.24
CA PRO A 31 12.33 7.64 2.92
C PRO A 31 12.36 6.12 2.82
N CYS A 32 11.28 5.55 2.29
CA CYS A 32 11.24 4.15 1.90
C CYS A 32 12.40 3.87 0.92
N SER A 33 13.04 2.71 1.02
CA SER A 33 14.23 2.38 0.23
C SER A 33 13.85 1.68 -1.08
N GLY A 34 14.58 1.98 -2.16
CA GLY A 34 14.41 1.33 -3.46
C GLY A 34 13.07 1.70 -4.12
N GLU A 35 12.32 0.69 -4.58
CA GLU A 35 11.04 0.88 -5.28
C GLU A 35 9.82 0.91 -4.34
N THR A 36 10.04 0.94 -3.03
CA THR A 36 8.95 0.97 -2.05
C THR A 36 8.42 2.39 -1.81
N VAL A 37 7.11 2.51 -1.65
CA VAL A 37 6.40 3.76 -1.34
C VAL A 37 5.77 3.67 0.04
N CYS A 38 5.46 4.83 0.63
CA CYS A 38 4.73 4.83 1.88
C CYS A 38 3.22 4.73 1.68
N VAL A 39 2.58 3.80 2.36
CA VAL A 39 1.12 3.70 2.43
C VAL A 39 0.65 3.82 3.88
N HIS A 40 -0.31 4.72 4.11
CA HIS A 40 -1.05 4.88 5.35
C HIS A 40 -2.28 3.96 5.33
N ILE A 41 -2.36 3.04 6.29
CA ILE A 41 -3.53 2.16 6.48
C ILE A 41 -4.00 2.30 7.92
N SER A 42 -5.21 2.85 8.09
CA SER A 42 -5.84 3.14 9.39
C SER A 42 -5.05 4.09 10.29
N PHE A 43 -4.05 3.58 11.02
CA PHE A 43 -3.24 4.31 11.99
C PHE A 43 -1.74 3.99 11.89
N LEU A 44 -1.33 3.28 10.84
CA LEU A 44 0.04 2.83 10.63
C LEU A 44 0.51 3.23 9.23
N ASN A 45 1.78 3.59 9.14
CA ASN A 45 2.48 3.87 7.89
C ASN A 45 3.44 2.74 7.56
N PHE A 46 3.42 2.29 6.30
CA PHE A 46 4.19 1.14 5.83
C PHE A 46 4.92 1.46 4.54
N CYS A 47 6.17 1.01 4.42
CA CYS A 47 6.82 0.95 3.13
C CYS A 47 6.38 -0.34 2.42
N VAL A 48 5.69 -0.20 1.29
CA VAL A 48 5.22 -1.31 0.47
C VAL A 48 5.69 -1.13 -0.96
N ASN A 49 5.75 -2.23 -1.71
CA ASN A 49 6.03 -2.12 -3.14
C ASN A 49 4.88 -1.44 -3.87
N ARG A 50 5.19 -0.80 -5.00
CA ARG A 50 4.17 -0.29 -5.91
C ARG A 50 3.29 -1.43 -6.43
N ALA A 51 2.02 -1.11 -6.72
CA ALA A 51 1.05 -2.07 -7.22
C ALA A 51 1.41 -2.53 -8.64
N LYS A 52 1.31 -3.86 -8.87
CA LYS A 52 1.49 -4.48 -10.19
C LYS A 52 0.15 -4.58 -10.91
N GLU A 53 0.18 -4.97 -12.18
CA GLU A 53 -1.02 -5.23 -12.98
C GLU A 53 -2.06 -6.07 -12.22
N GLY A 54 -3.33 -5.65 -12.28
CA GLY A 54 -4.45 -6.30 -11.61
C GLY A 54 -4.57 -6.02 -10.11
N ALA A 55 -3.53 -5.51 -9.44
CA ALA A 55 -3.59 -5.17 -8.03
C ALA A 55 -4.33 -3.86 -7.78
N SER A 56 -4.94 -3.73 -6.60
CA SER A 56 -5.58 -2.50 -6.15
C SER A 56 -4.56 -1.36 -6.03
N CYS A 57 -4.94 -0.16 -6.45
CA CYS A 57 -4.04 0.97 -6.55
C CYS A 57 -4.67 2.30 -6.13
N SER A 58 -3.83 3.25 -5.73
CA SER A 58 -4.20 4.65 -5.58
C SER A 58 -3.93 5.43 -6.87
N ARG A 59 -4.80 6.40 -7.16
CA ARG A 59 -4.67 7.32 -8.29
C ARG A 59 -3.73 8.50 -8.01
N ASP A 60 -3.46 8.78 -6.74
CA ASP A 60 -2.79 9.99 -6.32
C ASP A 60 -1.28 9.91 -6.54
N VAL A 61 -0.84 9.99 -7.79
CA VAL A 61 0.59 9.99 -8.15
C VAL A 61 1.29 11.25 -7.62
N GLY A 62 2.48 11.06 -7.04
CA GLY A 62 3.34 12.16 -6.55
C GLY A 62 3.15 12.51 -5.06
N GLN A 63 2.36 11.73 -4.33
CA GLN A 63 2.25 11.87 -2.88
C GLN A 63 3.44 11.25 -2.15
N SER A 64 3.82 11.84 -1.02
CA SER A 64 4.83 11.27 -0.10
C SER A 64 4.28 10.09 0.71
N VAL A 65 2.96 10.05 0.91
CA VAL A 65 2.22 8.98 1.60
C VAL A 65 0.90 8.76 0.89
N TYR A 66 0.60 7.52 0.54
CA TYR A 66 -0.63 7.10 -0.16
C TYR A 66 -1.62 6.50 0.84
N GLU A 67 -2.92 6.74 0.67
CA GLU A 67 -3.93 6.14 1.56
C GLU A 67 -4.41 4.78 1.04
N ASN A 68 -4.40 3.77 1.93
CA ASN A 68 -4.89 2.40 1.75
C ASN A 68 -4.16 1.55 0.68
N HIS A 69 -3.79 2.14 -0.46
CA HIS A 69 -3.17 1.44 -1.59
C HIS A 69 -1.99 2.24 -2.15
N PRO A 70 -0.91 1.56 -2.59
CA PRO A 70 0.20 2.21 -3.29
C PRO A 70 -0.20 2.62 -4.72
N PRO A 71 0.56 3.51 -5.38
CA PRO A 71 0.39 3.74 -6.81
C PRO A 71 0.86 2.52 -7.60
N CYS A 72 0.50 2.48 -8.89
CA CYS A 72 1.03 1.47 -9.80
C CYS A 72 2.53 1.64 -10.04
N VAL A 73 3.22 0.56 -10.41
CA VAL A 73 4.54 0.66 -11.05
C VAL A 73 4.42 1.48 -12.34
N ASP A 74 5.49 2.18 -12.74
CA ASP A 74 5.45 3.20 -13.82
C ASP A 74 4.93 2.67 -15.17
N ALA A 75 4.95 1.36 -15.38
CA ALA A 75 4.43 0.69 -16.57
C ALA A 75 2.90 0.57 -16.63
N PHE A 76 2.16 0.83 -15.54
CA PHE A 76 0.70 0.69 -15.48
C PHE A 76 0.01 1.95 -14.99
N THR A 77 -1.26 2.09 -15.36
CA THR A 77 -2.13 3.19 -14.94
C THR A 77 -3.21 2.69 -13.99
N CYS A 78 -3.48 3.44 -12.92
CA CYS A 78 -4.54 3.11 -11.99
C CYS A 78 -5.94 3.47 -12.55
N LYS A 79 -6.71 2.46 -12.99
CA LYS A 79 -8.02 2.62 -13.66
C LYS A 79 -9.16 1.96 -12.88
N GLY A 80 -10.40 2.34 -13.13
CA GLY A 80 -11.60 1.76 -12.50
C GLY A 80 -12.50 2.79 -11.78
N PRO A 81 -13.65 2.39 -11.21
CA PRO A 81 -14.48 3.29 -10.40
C PRO A 81 -13.78 3.65 -9.07
N VAL A 82 -14.16 4.76 -8.44
CA VAL A 82 -13.51 5.30 -7.22
C VAL A 82 -13.41 4.28 -6.09
N ASN A 83 -14.34 3.34 -6.01
CA ASN A 83 -14.40 2.28 -5.00
C ASN A 83 -13.72 0.96 -5.40
N LYS A 84 -13.17 0.86 -6.62
CA LYS A 84 -12.51 -0.36 -7.12
C LYS A 84 -11.53 -0.02 -8.25
N THR A 85 -10.39 0.55 -7.88
CA THR A 85 -9.30 0.87 -8.81
C THR A 85 -8.27 -0.25 -8.88
N THR A 86 -7.74 -0.52 -10.06
CA THR A 86 -6.72 -1.56 -10.33
C THR A 86 -5.70 -1.07 -11.36
N CYS A 87 -4.46 -1.55 -11.27
CA CYS A 87 -3.42 -1.24 -12.27
C CYS A 87 -3.69 -1.96 -13.60
N GLN A 88 -3.64 -1.20 -14.70
CA GLN A 88 -3.91 -1.64 -16.08
C GLN A 88 -3.07 -0.87 -17.10
#